data_AF-A0AAD7HAX1-F1
#
_entry.id   AF-A0AAD7HAX1-F1
#
_cell.length_a   1.000
_cell.length_b   1.000
_cell.length_c   1.000
_cell.angle_alpha   90.00
_cell.angle_beta   90.00
_cell.angle_gamma   90.00
#
_symmetry.space_group_name_H-M   'P 1'
#
loop_
_entity.id
_entity.type
_entity.pdbx_description
1 polymer ?
#
loop_
_entity_poly.entity_id
_entity_poly.type
_entity_poly.pdbx_seq_one_letter_code
_entity_poly.pdbx_strand_id
1 'polypeptide(L)'
;MVRPDPRIHGDIPGVPVGLMFADREDLYDAGVHGHKEAGIFGTRDDDGAYSIVLNQGYEDDDDRGDTIIYTGEGKGKPKEGQAPKPGSKTQQGPQDMKSSGNAALERSVKSGCAVRVIRGPDGNIKYCPAQGYRYDGLYIVTRAWMEEGKAGFKMCRFELKRDEDLGQDPLPLHISGTDRTHKYWSPDGTEALAG
;
A
#
# COMPACT_ATOMS: atom_id res chain seq x y z
N MET A 1 -6.44 -5.27 23.72
CA MET A 1 -5.59 -6.38 23.26
C MET A 1 -4.15 -5.88 23.10
N VAL A 2 -3.16 -6.77 23.08
CA VAL A 2 -1.79 -6.41 22.66
C VAL A 2 -1.80 -6.32 21.14
N ARG A 3 -1.28 -5.22 20.59
CA ARG A 3 -1.14 -5.01 19.14
C ARG A 3 -0.30 -6.14 18.50
N PRO A 4 -0.75 -6.78 17.40
CA PRO A 4 0.07 -7.74 16.65
C PRO A 4 1.35 -7.10 16.09
N ASP A 5 2.46 -7.86 15.99
CA ASP A 5 3.70 -7.33 15.39
C ASP A 5 3.50 -7.14 13.88
N PRO A 6 3.59 -5.91 13.34
CA PRO A 6 3.42 -5.67 11.91
C PRO A 6 4.62 -6.14 11.08
N ARG A 7 5.76 -6.50 11.71
CA ARG A 7 7.01 -6.92 11.06
C ARG A 7 7.04 -8.42 10.80
N ILE A 8 5.93 -8.95 10.31
CA ILE A 8 5.82 -10.31 9.80
C ILE A 8 5.48 -10.26 8.32
N HIS A 9 5.99 -11.20 7.54
CA HIS A 9 5.55 -11.41 6.17
C HIS A 9 4.32 -12.32 6.15
N GLY A 10 3.46 -12.13 5.15
CA GLY A 10 2.18 -12.84 5.05
C GLY A 10 1.05 -12.17 5.82
N ASP A 11 -0.01 -12.94 6.03
CA ASP A 11 -1.24 -12.49 6.67
C ASP A 11 -1.08 -12.20 8.16
N ILE A 12 -1.90 -11.27 8.67
CA ILE A 12 -2.10 -11.11 10.11
C ILE A 12 -3.20 -12.11 10.54
N PRO A 13 -2.98 -12.92 11.60
CA PRO A 13 -4.01 -13.84 12.09
C PRO A 13 -5.34 -13.13 12.39
N GLY A 14 -6.44 -13.67 11.86
CA GLY A 14 -7.78 -13.11 12.04
C GLY A 14 -8.11 -11.94 11.09
N VAL A 15 -7.22 -11.61 10.15
CA VAL A 15 -7.44 -10.58 9.13
C VAL A 15 -7.56 -11.24 7.75
N PRO A 16 -8.76 -11.67 7.33
CA PRO A 16 -8.97 -12.22 5.99
C PRO A 16 -8.93 -11.11 4.93
N VAL A 17 -8.66 -11.52 3.68
CA VAL A 17 -8.85 -10.64 2.51
C VAL A 17 -10.27 -10.09 2.50
N GLY A 18 -10.39 -8.80 2.20
CA GLY A 18 -11.65 -8.07 2.20
C GLY A 18 -12.05 -7.46 3.55
N LEU A 19 -11.33 -7.74 4.65
CA LEU A 19 -11.60 -7.09 5.93
C LEU A 19 -11.38 -5.57 5.81
N MET A 20 -12.36 -4.81 6.32
CA MET A 20 -12.37 -3.35 6.31
C MET A 20 -11.81 -2.77 7.60
N PHE A 21 -11.25 -1.58 7.51
CA PHE A 21 -10.72 -0.77 8.60
C PHE A 21 -11.27 0.64 8.45
N ALA A 22 -11.70 1.29 9.53
CA ALA A 22 -12.31 2.61 9.42
C ALA A 22 -11.29 3.64 8.95
N ASP A 23 -10.05 3.54 9.43
CA ASP A 23 -8.98 4.48 9.15
C ASP A 23 -7.58 3.86 9.24
N ARG A 24 -6.55 4.73 9.21
CA ARG A 24 -5.14 4.34 9.33
C ARG A 24 -4.73 3.95 10.75
N GLU A 25 -5.46 4.40 11.78
CA GLU A 25 -5.24 4.02 13.17
C GLU A 25 -5.65 2.56 13.36
N ASP A 26 -6.81 2.16 12.82
CA ASP A 26 -7.28 0.77 12.86
C ASP A 26 -6.30 -0.19 12.15
N LEU A 27 -5.76 0.19 10.99
CA LEU A 27 -4.72 -0.60 10.31
C LEU A 27 -3.46 -0.75 11.18
N TYR A 28 -3.09 0.33 11.88
CA TYR A 28 -1.94 0.35 12.77
C TYR A 28 -2.17 -0.57 13.96
N ASP A 29 -3.30 -0.45 14.65
CA ASP A 29 -3.65 -1.23 15.84
C ASP A 29 -3.90 -2.71 15.53
N ALA A 30 -4.43 -3.03 14.34
CA ALA A 30 -4.55 -4.39 13.85
C ALA A 30 -3.20 -5.02 13.43
N GLY A 31 -2.13 -4.23 13.31
CA GLY A 31 -0.82 -4.71 12.86
C GLY A 31 -0.74 -4.98 11.34
N VAL A 32 -1.80 -4.69 10.59
CA VAL A 32 -1.84 -4.90 9.13
C VAL A 32 -0.84 -3.97 8.43
N HIS A 33 -0.71 -2.74 8.91
CA HIS A 33 0.29 -1.79 8.43
C HIS A 33 1.00 -1.08 9.59
N GLY A 34 2.32 -1.00 9.55
CA GLY A 34 3.12 -0.55 10.70
C GLY A 34 3.17 0.96 10.92
N HIS A 35 2.72 1.77 9.96
CA HIS A 35 2.76 3.24 10.01
C HIS A 35 1.36 3.85 9.90
N LYS A 36 1.13 4.96 10.61
CA LYS A 36 -0.15 5.70 10.54
C LYS A 36 -0.26 6.61 9.33
N GLU A 37 0.86 7.03 8.75
CA GLU A 37 0.88 8.00 7.65
C GLU A 37 1.61 7.48 6.41
N ALA A 38 2.86 7.02 6.55
CA ALA A 38 3.68 6.56 5.43
C ALA A 38 2.99 5.43 4.66
N GLY A 39 3.16 5.41 3.33
CA GLY A 39 2.52 4.41 2.47
C GLY A 39 3.23 3.05 2.46
N ILE A 40 4.51 3.02 2.86
CA ILE A 40 5.34 1.81 2.88
C ILE A 40 5.75 1.52 4.33
N PHE A 41 5.64 0.26 4.74
CA PHE A 41 6.19 -0.22 6.00
C PHE A 41 7.14 -1.39 5.75
N GLY A 42 8.40 -1.18 6.12
CA GLY A 42 9.48 -2.11 5.81
C GLY A 42 10.84 -1.56 6.17
N THR A 43 11.85 -2.42 6.06
CA THR A 43 13.26 -2.05 6.19
C THR A 43 14.09 -2.80 5.17
N ARG A 44 15.18 -2.17 4.73
CA ARG A 44 16.14 -2.81 3.81
C ARG A 44 17.01 -3.87 4.51
N ASP A 45 17.15 -3.73 5.84
CA ASP A 45 18.12 -4.50 6.63
C ASP A 45 17.59 -5.92 6.95
N ASP A 46 16.27 -6.11 6.92
CA ASP A 46 15.59 -7.41 7.00
C ASP A 46 15.25 -7.94 5.59
N ASP A 47 14.13 -8.66 5.43
CA ASP A 47 13.66 -9.24 4.17
C ASP A 47 12.75 -8.29 3.34
N GLY A 48 12.81 -6.99 3.62
CA GLY A 48 12.21 -5.93 2.79
C GLY A 48 10.93 -5.32 3.37
N ALA A 49 10.00 -5.02 2.47
CA ALA A 49 8.70 -4.46 2.83
C ALA A 49 7.73 -5.52 3.37
N TYR A 50 6.97 -5.15 4.40
CA TYR A 50 5.92 -5.98 4.99
C TYR A 50 4.54 -5.62 4.44
N SER A 51 4.29 -4.32 4.19
CA SER A 51 3.00 -3.85 3.71
C SER A 51 3.08 -2.51 2.97
N ILE A 52 2.15 -2.28 2.05
CA ILE A 52 1.93 -0.99 1.38
C ILE A 52 0.47 -0.55 1.42
N VAL A 53 0.25 0.76 1.36
CA VAL A 53 -1.08 1.39 1.24
C VAL A 53 -1.21 2.11 -0.10
N LEU A 54 -2.27 1.80 -0.84
CA LEU A 54 -2.71 2.46 -2.07
C LEU A 54 -3.86 3.42 -1.76
N ASN A 55 -3.64 4.74 -1.83
CA ASN A 55 -4.69 5.74 -1.62
C ASN A 55 -4.44 7.02 -2.45
N GLN A 56 -4.28 6.90 -3.77
CA GLN A 56 -3.96 8.00 -4.72
C GLN A 56 -2.87 8.96 -4.22
N GLY A 57 -1.75 8.39 -3.77
CA GLY A 57 -0.60 9.20 -3.34
C GLY A 57 0.12 9.87 -4.51
N TYR A 58 0.03 9.30 -5.72
CA TYR A 58 0.71 9.80 -6.91
C TYR A 58 -0.17 9.63 -8.16
N GLU A 59 -0.10 10.61 -9.05
CA GLU A 59 -0.78 10.58 -10.36
C GLU A 59 -0.25 9.47 -11.29
N ASP A 60 0.92 8.92 -10.98
CA ASP A 60 1.59 7.89 -11.76
C ASP A 60 1.26 6.46 -11.32
N ASP A 61 0.49 6.26 -10.24
CA ASP A 61 0.10 4.91 -9.81
C ASP A 61 -0.78 4.24 -10.88
N ASP A 62 -0.48 2.96 -11.20
CA ASP A 62 -1.25 2.14 -12.13
C ASP A 62 -1.67 0.85 -11.44
N ASP A 63 -2.91 0.82 -10.96
CA ASP A 63 -3.51 -0.32 -10.28
C ASP A 63 -4.42 -1.09 -11.24
N ARG A 64 -4.01 -2.32 -11.58
CA ARG A 64 -4.75 -3.24 -12.45
C ARG A 64 -5.37 -4.40 -11.66
N GLY A 65 -5.44 -4.29 -10.34
CA GLY A 65 -5.92 -5.35 -9.46
C GLY A 65 -4.77 -6.26 -9.08
N ASP A 66 -4.61 -7.37 -9.80
CA ASP A 66 -3.57 -8.38 -9.52
C ASP A 66 -2.16 -7.94 -9.92
N THR A 67 -2.04 -6.84 -10.66
CA THR A 67 -0.76 -6.20 -10.95
C THR A 67 -0.85 -4.72 -10.61
N ILE A 68 0.12 -4.24 -9.85
CA ILE A 68 0.21 -2.84 -9.42
C ILE A 68 1.57 -2.30 -9.85
N ILE A 69 1.59 -1.13 -10.47
CA ILE A 69 2.80 -0.32 -10.60
C ILE A 69 2.73 0.79 -9.55
N TYR A 70 3.46 0.60 -8.46
CA TYR A 70 3.48 1.48 -7.31
C TYR A 70 4.58 2.53 -7.41
N THR A 71 4.26 3.77 -7.06
CA THR A 71 5.23 4.86 -6.95
C THR A 71 5.84 4.89 -5.55
N GLY A 72 7.17 4.95 -5.49
CA GLY A 72 7.91 5.01 -4.24
C GLY A 72 7.62 6.25 -3.38
N GLU A 73 8.14 6.24 -2.16
CA GLU A 73 8.03 7.35 -1.24
C GLU A 73 8.98 8.51 -1.58
N GLY A 74 8.64 9.67 -1.03
CA GLY A 74 9.44 10.90 -1.11
C GLY A 74 8.97 11.83 -2.21
N LYS A 75 8.68 13.08 -1.87
CA LYS A 75 8.31 14.13 -2.84
C LYS A 75 9.48 14.54 -3.74
N GLY A 76 10.69 14.05 -3.48
CA GLY A 76 11.92 14.57 -4.06
C GLY A 76 12.23 16.00 -3.59
N LYS A 77 13.45 16.48 -3.88
CA LYS A 77 13.84 17.86 -3.61
C LYS A 77 14.00 18.61 -4.92
N PRO A 78 13.46 19.83 -5.06
CA PRO A 78 13.77 20.68 -6.20
C PRO A 78 15.28 20.86 -6.32
N LYS A 79 15.78 21.06 -7.55
CA LYS A 79 17.14 21.56 -7.71
C LYS A 79 17.23 22.95 -7.07
N GLU A 80 18.37 23.24 -6.45
CA GLU A 80 18.63 24.54 -5.85
C GLU A 80 18.34 25.66 -6.89
N GLY A 81 17.50 26.62 -6.50
CA GLY A 81 17.07 27.72 -7.37
C GLY A 81 15.87 27.44 -8.29
N GLN A 82 15.28 26.24 -8.30
CA GLN A 82 14.01 25.98 -9.01
C GLN A 82 12.81 26.17 -8.08
N ALA A 83 11.87 27.03 -8.50
CA ALA A 83 10.57 27.13 -7.84
C ALA A 83 9.82 25.79 -7.95
N PRO A 84 9.07 25.37 -6.91
CA PRO A 84 8.18 24.21 -7.00
C PRO A 84 7.27 24.36 -8.21
N LYS A 85 7.18 23.31 -9.05
CA LYS A 85 6.24 23.33 -10.18
C LYS A 85 4.81 23.48 -9.62
N PRO A 86 4.04 24.51 -10.03
CA PRO A 86 2.64 24.62 -9.62
C PRO A 86 1.87 23.42 -10.15
N GLY A 87 1.14 22.71 -9.29
CA GLY A 87 0.22 21.64 -9.69
C GLY A 87 0.55 20.24 -9.19
N SER A 88 1.83 19.90 -8.94
CA SER A 88 2.17 18.60 -8.34
C SER A 88 2.24 18.71 -6.82
N LYS A 89 1.14 18.36 -6.14
CA LYS A 89 1.09 18.32 -4.66
C LYS A 89 1.99 17.21 -4.08
N THR A 90 2.30 16.21 -4.91
CA THR A 90 2.90 14.94 -4.52
C THR A 90 4.37 14.85 -4.95
N GLN A 91 4.79 15.50 -6.04
CA GLN A 91 6.18 15.49 -6.51
C GLN A 91 6.79 16.88 -6.76
N GLN A 92 7.98 17.08 -6.20
CA GLN A 92 8.76 18.32 -6.20
C GLN A 92 10.19 18.15 -6.73
N GLY A 93 10.66 16.92 -6.95
CA GLY A 93 11.99 16.63 -7.49
C GLY A 93 12.19 15.15 -7.82
N PRO A 94 13.41 14.66 -8.06
CA PRO A 94 13.66 13.23 -8.21
C PRO A 94 13.58 12.50 -6.86
N GLN A 95 13.03 11.29 -6.86
CA GLN A 95 13.06 10.36 -5.73
C GLN A 95 14.42 9.69 -5.58
N ASP A 96 14.68 9.16 -4.39
CA ASP A 96 15.88 8.38 -4.09
C ASP A 96 15.49 6.94 -3.74
N MET A 97 16.06 5.96 -4.46
CA MET A 97 15.85 4.54 -4.16
C MET A 97 16.39 4.16 -2.77
N LYS A 98 17.32 4.95 -2.22
CA LYS A 98 17.90 4.74 -0.88
C LYS A 98 17.01 5.23 0.27
N SER A 99 15.90 5.91 -0.01
CA SER A 99 14.90 6.22 1.03
C SER A 99 14.38 4.93 1.65
N SER A 100 14.05 4.96 2.94
CA SER A 100 13.81 3.76 3.74
C SER A 100 12.77 2.81 3.13
N GLY A 101 11.61 3.33 2.74
CA GLY A 101 10.55 2.54 2.12
C GLY A 101 10.91 2.05 0.72
N ASN A 102 11.57 2.89 -0.08
CA ASN A 102 12.01 2.53 -1.42
C ASN A 102 13.05 1.40 -1.39
N ALA A 103 14.03 1.50 -0.50
CA ALA A 103 15.05 0.48 -0.30
C ALA A 103 14.45 -0.83 0.25
N ALA A 104 13.40 -0.75 1.07
CA ALA A 104 12.68 -1.93 1.55
C ALA A 104 11.95 -2.65 0.40
N LEU A 105 11.26 -1.92 -0.48
CA LEU A 105 10.61 -2.52 -1.66
C LEU A 105 11.63 -3.03 -2.70
N GLU A 106 12.77 -2.34 -2.88
CA GLU A 106 13.86 -2.86 -3.71
C GLU A 106 14.41 -4.17 -3.15
N ARG A 107 14.56 -4.28 -1.81
CA ARG A 107 14.95 -5.52 -1.15
C ARG A 107 13.93 -6.64 -1.34
N SER A 108 12.63 -6.33 -1.33
CA SER A 108 11.56 -7.31 -1.57
C SER A 108 11.67 -8.02 -2.92
N VAL A 109 12.27 -7.38 -3.94
CA VAL A 109 12.54 -8.05 -5.24
C VAL A 109 13.45 -9.26 -5.07
N LYS A 110 14.42 -9.19 -4.14
CA LYS A 110 15.39 -10.26 -3.92
C LYS A 110 14.89 -11.30 -2.92
N SER A 111 14.19 -10.88 -1.88
CA SER A 111 13.68 -11.81 -0.86
C SER A 111 12.51 -12.63 -1.39
N GLY A 112 11.70 -12.06 -2.29
CA GLY A 112 10.46 -12.69 -2.75
C GLY A 112 9.43 -12.83 -1.64
N CYS A 113 9.60 -12.14 -0.51
CA CYS A 113 8.67 -12.20 0.59
C CYS A 113 7.38 -11.45 0.26
N ALA A 114 6.26 -12.02 0.72
CA ALA A 114 4.95 -11.44 0.55
C ALA A 114 4.82 -10.07 1.23
N VAL A 115 4.18 -9.15 0.52
CA VAL A 115 3.84 -7.79 0.93
C VAL A 115 2.32 -7.67 1.00
N ARG A 116 1.79 -7.30 2.16
CA ARG A 116 0.36 -7.00 2.31
C ARG A 116 -0.01 -5.73 1.55
N VAL A 117 -1.06 -5.79 0.73
CA VAL A 117 -1.60 -4.63 0.03
C VAL A 117 -2.89 -4.18 0.68
N ILE A 118 -2.96 -2.89 1.01
CA ILE A 118 -4.14 -2.24 1.56
C ILE A 118 -4.60 -1.17 0.58
N ARG A 119 -5.88 -1.17 0.19
CA ARG A 119 -6.47 -0.11 -0.64
C ARG A 119 -7.35 0.82 0.20
N GLY A 120 -7.12 2.12 0.10
CA GLY A 120 -7.96 3.18 0.63
C GLY A 120 -8.93 3.74 -0.41
N PRO A 121 -9.85 4.64 -0.02
CA PRO A 121 -11.00 5.00 -0.84
C PRO A 121 -10.66 5.87 -2.05
N ASP A 122 -9.54 6.59 -1.98
CA ASP A 122 -9.12 7.49 -3.05
C ASP A 122 -8.40 6.74 -4.19
N GLY A 123 -8.33 5.40 -4.20
CA GLY A 123 -7.59 4.63 -5.21
C GLY A 123 -8.23 4.55 -6.62
N ASN A 124 -7.87 3.50 -7.37
CA ASN A 124 -8.51 3.19 -8.65
C ASN A 124 -9.96 2.77 -8.40
N ILE A 125 -10.92 3.45 -9.03
CA ILE A 125 -12.37 3.21 -8.87
C ILE A 125 -12.83 1.78 -9.18
N LYS A 126 -12.02 0.95 -9.85
CA LYS A 126 -12.34 -0.47 -10.08
C LYS A 126 -11.97 -1.36 -8.90
N TYR A 127 -11.01 -0.95 -8.06
CA TYR A 127 -10.42 -1.81 -7.03
C TYR A 127 -10.45 -1.19 -5.63
N CYS A 128 -10.51 0.14 -5.49
CA CYS A 128 -10.59 0.77 -4.17
C CYS A 128 -11.92 0.45 -3.47
N PRO A 129 -11.97 0.43 -2.13
CA PRO A 129 -13.24 0.47 -1.41
C PRO A 129 -13.93 1.83 -1.58
N ALA A 130 -15.24 1.90 -1.32
CA ALA A 130 -15.97 3.18 -1.35
C ALA A 130 -15.63 4.09 -0.15
N GLN A 131 -15.20 3.51 0.97
CA GLN A 131 -14.81 4.20 2.19
C GLN A 131 -13.83 3.34 2.99
N GLY A 132 -13.11 3.94 3.94
CA GLY A 132 -12.17 3.22 4.79
C GLY A 132 -11.06 2.52 4.01
N TYR A 133 -10.37 1.60 4.67
CA TYR A 133 -9.26 0.84 4.10
C TYR A 133 -9.59 -0.64 4.07
N ARG A 134 -9.16 -1.35 3.03
CA ARG A 134 -9.42 -2.79 2.89
C ARG A 134 -8.12 -3.55 2.68
N TYR A 135 -7.96 -4.66 3.41
CA TYR A 135 -6.86 -5.58 3.15
C TYR A 135 -7.18 -6.44 1.91
N ASP A 136 -6.36 -6.35 0.86
CA ASP A 136 -6.61 -6.98 -0.43
C ASP A 136 -5.67 -8.16 -0.74
N GLY A 137 -4.96 -8.63 0.29
CA GLY A 137 -4.11 -9.80 0.24
C GLY A 137 -2.63 -9.50 0.01
N LEU A 138 -1.94 -10.56 -0.36
CA LEU A 138 -0.49 -10.65 -0.46
C LEU A 138 -0.03 -10.57 -1.90
N TYR A 139 1.01 -9.77 -2.11
CA TYR A 139 1.64 -9.54 -3.39
C TYR A 139 3.16 -9.73 -3.28
N ILE A 140 3.78 -10.12 -4.37
CA ILE A 140 5.23 -10.21 -4.52
C ILE A 140 5.73 -9.02 -5.33
N VAL A 141 6.78 -8.36 -4.86
CA VAL A 141 7.46 -7.32 -5.64
C VAL A 141 8.34 -8.01 -6.69
N THR A 142 8.00 -7.87 -7.96
CA THR A 142 8.69 -8.57 -9.05
C THR A 142 9.80 -7.73 -9.65
N ARG A 143 9.68 -6.39 -9.61
CA ARG A 143 10.63 -5.46 -10.24
C ARG A 143 10.71 -4.15 -9.47
N ALA A 144 11.89 -3.54 -9.47
CA ALA A 144 12.14 -2.17 -9.03
C ALA A 144 12.95 -1.42 -10.11
N TRP A 145 12.58 -0.19 -10.44
CA TRP A 145 13.30 0.65 -11.40
C TRP A 145 13.10 2.15 -11.14
N MET A 146 13.86 2.98 -11.88
CA MET A 146 13.66 4.43 -11.92
C MET A 146 13.06 4.83 -13.27
N GLU A 147 11.99 5.61 -13.26
CA GLU A 147 11.29 6.07 -14.47
C GLU A 147 10.98 7.56 -14.38
N GLU A 148 10.85 8.24 -15.51
CA GLU A 148 10.37 9.62 -15.50
C GLU A 148 8.84 9.63 -15.39
N GLY A 149 8.31 10.17 -14.29
CA GLY A 149 6.87 10.31 -14.08
C GLY A 149 6.28 11.50 -14.86
N LYS A 150 4.96 11.67 -14.79
CA LYS A 150 4.19 12.74 -15.47
C LYS A 150 4.69 14.15 -15.14
N ALA A 151 5.20 14.37 -13.93
CA ALA A 151 5.81 15.64 -13.52
C ALA A 151 7.20 15.92 -14.13
N GLY A 152 7.77 14.98 -14.89
CA GLY A 152 9.10 15.07 -15.52
C GLY A 152 10.26 14.82 -14.55
N PHE A 153 10.01 14.13 -13.43
CA PHE A 153 11.03 13.76 -12.45
C PHE A 153 11.22 12.26 -12.38
N LYS A 154 12.43 11.82 -12.01
CA LYS A 154 12.72 10.41 -11.77
C LYS A 154 12.00 9.92 -10.51
N MET A 155 11.16 8.91 -10.67
CA MET A 155 10.37 8.25 -9.65
C MET A 155 10.89 6.83 -9.44
N CYS A 156 10.90 6.36 -8.20
CA CYS A 156 11.08 4.96 -7.89
C CYS A 156 9.77 4.23 -8.24
N ARG A 157 9.88 3.12 -8.97
CA ARG A 157 8.74 2.34 -9.45
C ARG A 157 8.89 0.90 -9.05
N PHE A 158 7.79 0.29 -8.63
CA PHE A 158 7.76 -1.09 -8.18
C PHE A 158 6.59 -1.82 -8.85
N GLU A 159 6.87 -2.96 -9.47
CA GLU A 159 5.84 -3.87 -9.98
C GLU A 159 5.53 -4.87 -8.87
N LEU A 160 4.27 -4.96 -8.47
CA LEU A 160 3.77 -5.96 -7.54
C LEU A 160 2.77 -6.85 -8.27
N LYS A 161 2.87 -8.16 -8.05
CA LYS A 161 1.92 -9.15 -8.55
C LYS A 161 1.27 -9.89 -7.40
N ARG A 162 -0.04 -10.06 -7.46
CA ARG A 162 -0.78 -10.82 -6.45
C ARG A 162 -0.29 -12.26 -6.46
N ASP A 163 -0.06 -12.80 -5.28
CA ASP A 163 0.44 -14.15 -5.14
C ASP A 163 -0.72 -15.16 -5.27
N GLU A 164 -0.80 -15.80 -6.44
CA GLU A 164 -1.82 -16.80 -6.76
C GLU A 164 -1.55 -18.16 -6.07
N ASP A 165 -0.28 -18.43 -5.71
CA ASP A 165 0.13 -19.72 -5.13
C ASP A 165 -0.29 -19.86 -3.65
N LEU A 166 -0.68 -18.75 -3.02
CA LEU A 166 -1.10 -18.72 -1.61
C LEU A 166 -2.58 -19.08 -1.39
N GLY A 167 -3.35 -19.37 -2.45
CA GLY A 167 -4.75 -19.81 -2.32
C GLY A 167 -5.66 -18.78 -1.64
N GLN A 168 -5.32 -17.49 -1.76
CA GLN A 168 -6.05 -16.38 -1.13
C GLN A 168 -7.43 -16.21 -1.77
N ASP A 169 -8.39 -15.68 -1.01
CA ASP A 169 -9.71 -15.33 -1.56
C ASP A 169 -9.58 -14.41 -2.79
N PRO A 170 -10.54 -14.43 -3.73
CA PRO A 170 -10.49 -13.56 -4.90
C PRO A 170 -10.34 -12.09 -4.54
N LEU A 171 -9.63 -11.33 -5.38
CA LEU A 171 -9.48 -9.90 -5.18
C LEU A 171 -10.86 -9.21 -5.16
N PRO A 172 -11.23 -8.49 -4.09
CA PRO A 172 -12.49 -7.77 -4.07
C PRO A 172 -12.47 -6.62 -5.09
N LEU A 173 -13.53 -6.51 -5.88
CA LEU A 173 -13.73 -5.37 -6.79
C LEU A 173 -14.36 -4.20 -6.04
N HIS A 174 -14.30 -3.01 -6.65
CA HIS A 174 -15.07 -1.87 -6.18
C HIS A 174 -16.56 -2.19 -6.28
N ILE A 175 -17.24 -2.13 -5.15
CA ILE A 175 -18.69 -2.27 -5.08
C ILE A 175 -19.24 -0.88 -4.79
N SER A 176 -19.86 -0.27 -5.79
CA SER A 176 -20.54 1.00 -5.64
C SER A 176 -21.87 0.79 -4.93
N GLY A 177 -21.97 1.26 -3.69
CA GLY A 177 -23.20 1.25 -2.91
C GLY A 177 -23.23 0.16 -1.84
N THR A 178 -23.64 0.60 -0.65
CA THR A 178 -24.03 -0.11 0.57
C THR A 178 -24.22 -1.63 0.48
N ASP A 179 -23.17 -2.42 0.25
CA ASP A 179 -23.23 -3.82 0.63
C ASP A 179 -22.99 -3.85 2.15
N ARG A 180 -24.08 -4.01 2.90
CA ARG A 180 -24.11 -4.05 4.38
C ARG A 180 -23.39 -5.27 4.97
N THR A 181 -22.56 -5.94 4.18
CA THR A 181 -21.92 -7.22 4.47
C THR A 181 -20.42 -7.10 4.73
N HIS A 182 -19.83 -5.92 4.52
CA HIS A 182 -18.42 -5.71 4.86
C HIS A 182 -18.22 -5.77 6.37
N LYS A 183 -17.41 -6.75 6.81
CA LYS A 183 -16.94 -6.83 8.19
C LYS A 183 -15.86 -5.78 8.41
N TYR A 184 -16.10 -4.90 9.38
CA TYR A 184 -15.09 -3.98 9.87
C TYR A 184 -14.33 -4.63 11.02
N TRP A 185 -13.02 -4.42 11.02
CA TRP A 185 -12.18 -4.75 12.15
C TRP A 185 -12.58 -3.92 13.37
N SER A 186 -12.48 -4.52 14.55
CA SER A 186 -12.62 -3.83 15.82
C SER A 186 -11.56 -4.31 16.82
N PRO A 187 -11.05 -3.41 17.68
CA PRO A 187 -10.01 -3.74 18.65
C PRO A 187 -10.50 -4.67 19.78
N ASP A 188 -11.81 -4.81 19.98
CA ASP A 188 -12.44 -5.66 20.98
C ASP A 188 -12.99 -6.99 20.41
N GLY A 189 -12.91 -7.18 19.09
CA GLY A 189 -13.43 -8.35 18.40
C GLY A 189 -14.95 -8.36 18.25
N THR A 190 -15.64 -7.26 18.54
CA THR A 190 -17.06 -7.12 18.22
C THR A 190 -17.22 -6.79 16.74
N GLU A 191 -17.85 -7.69 15.97
CA GLU A 191 -18.11 -7.40 14.55
C GLU A 191 -19.06 -6.20 14.44
N ALA A 192 -18.52 -5.05 14.00
CA ALA A 192 -19.35 -3.90 13.66
C ALA A 192 -19.90 -4.11 12.24
N LEU A 193 -21.20 -4.36 12.13
CA LEU A 193 -21.89 -4.29 10.83
C LEU A 193 -21.99 -2.83 10.40
N ALA A 194 -21.74 -2.55 9.13
CA ALA A 194 -21.93 -1.21 8.57
C ALA A 194 -23.40 -0.76 8.75
N GLY A 195 -23.59 0.34 9.48
CA GLY A 195 -24.89 0.98 9.70
C GLY A 195 -25.47 1.63 8.44
#